data_AF-A0A2C4H412-F1
#
_entry.id   AF-A0A2C4H412-F1
#
_cell.length_a   1.000
_cell.length_b   1.000
_cell.length_c   1.000
_cell.angle_alpha   90.00
_cell.angle_beta   90.00
_cell.angle_gamma   90.00
#
_symmetry.space_group_name_H-M   'P 1'
#
loop_
_entity.id
_entity.type
_entity.pdbx_description
1 polymer ?
#
loop_
_entity_poly.entity_id
_entity_poly.type
_entity_poly.pdbx_seq_one_letter_code
_entity_poly.pdbx_strand_id
1 'polypeptide(L)'
;MENKSLLKGGLSIISQCKKQTKDIWHAHYGAAAIASYFFMKDNNIEEEIARNMHSHTKMMLNKKNLDEIIDSKEEIDFQSAEKKIIKSLEYTIDELHWVGHNVIYAALSLLAMKELQKWGNNQAIEGITDLILSFQKTIPGRSWIGCTTKEVKQLSIYDEIQSELRNPKQLSKFILNELSEFKVIYRAESHHDLIGHMLTFSHAINIMYDLGHKDVFQRGIRPLLKLVYVLRASKKLMLNTKINLHSPIDHLPLIESKRAHVLPTENQFWLKDYSEFDWDFGHVFKFSYSYFDHIKRAPEYKGITLEQFRYVIHS
;
A
#
# COMPACT_ATOMS: atom_id res chain seq x y z
N MET A 1 21.09 -15.20 -3.72
CA MET A 1 21.56 -13.99 -3.00
C MET A 1 20.51 -12.91 -3.23
N GLU A 2 19.60 -12.71 -2.27
CA GLU A 2 18.49 -11.76 -2.42
C GLU A 2 19.03 -10.35 -2.66
N ASN A 3 18.61 -9.73 -3.76
CA ASN A 3 19.20 -8.47 -4.21
C ASN A 3 18.63 -7.29 -3.41
N LYS A 4 19.23 -7.05 -2.25
CA LYS A 4 18.95 -5.91 -1.35
C LYS A 4 19.09 -4.54 -2.03
N SER A 5 19.58 -4.47 -3.29
CA SER A 5 19.58 -3.23 -4.08
C SER A 5 18.18 -2.66 -4.29
N LEU A 6 17.14 -3.50 -4.39
CA LEU A 6 15.76 -3.03 -4.54
C LEU A 6 15.29 -2.25 -3.31
N LEU A 7 15.66 -2.73 -2.12
CA LEU A 7 15.36 -2.05 -0.86
C LEU A 7 16.09 -0.71 -0.76
N LYS A 8 17.40 -0.70 -1.10
CA LYS A 8 18.19 0.53 -1.10
C LYS A 8 17.63 1.56 -2.08
N GLY A 9 17.31 1.15 -3.31
CA GLY A 9 16.71 2.02 -4.32
C GLY A 9 15.32 2.53 -3.90
N GLY A 10 14.48 1.66 -3.33
CA GLY A 10 13.16 2.04 -2.84
C GLY A 10 13.22 3.06 -1.71
N LEU A 11 14.09 2.84 -0.72
CA LEU A 11 14.32 3.78 0.38
C LEU A 11 14.87 5.12 -0.12
N SER A 12 15.78 5.11 -1.10
CA SER A 12 16.33 6.34 -1.69
C SER A 12 15.28 7.18 -2.41
N ILE A 13 14.31 6.55 -3.09
CA ILE A 13 13.20 7.28 -3.69
C ILE A 13 12.33 7.92 -2.60
N ILE A 14 11.94 7.15 -1.58
CA ILE A 14 11.07 7.64 -0.50
C ILE A 14 11.73 8.79 0.28
N SER A 15 13.03 8.71 0.56
CA SER A 15 13.74 9.76 1.30
C SER A 15 13.91 11.05 0.50
N GLN A 16 14.03 10.97 -0.82
CA GLN A 16 14.37 12.13 -1.65
C GLN A 16 13.18 12.77 -2.37
N CYS A 17 12.07 12.03 -2.57
CA CYS A 17 10.97 12.46 -3.43
C CYS A 17 10.46 13.86 -3.11
N LYS A 18 10.17 14.14 -1.83
CA LYS A 18 9.64 15.43 -1.40
C LYS A 18 10.63 16.56 -1.67
N LYS A 19 11.92 16.35 -1.38
CA LYS A 19 12.95 17.39 -1.54
C LYS A 19 13.24 17.69 -3.01
N GLN A 20 13.35 16.66 -3.84
CA GLN A 20 13.76 16.80 -5.24
C GLN A 20 12.60 17.13 -6.18
N THR A 21 11.44 16.49 -6.00
CA THR A 21 10.31 16.62 -6.93
C THR A 21 9.21 17.53 -6.41
N LYS A 22 9.19 17.82 -5.10
CA LYS A 22 8.05 18.40 -4.38
C LYS A 22 6.76 17.56 -4.46
N ASP A 23 6.87 16.36 -5.01
CA ASP A 23 5.79 15.41 -5.17
C ASP A 23 5.94 14.25 -4.17
N ILE A 24 4.99 14.18 -3.24
CA ILE A 24 4.92 13.12 -2.24
C ILE A 24 4.48 11.78 -2.85
N TRP A 25 3.90 11.81 -4.05
CA TRP A 25 3.40 10.64 -4.76
C TRP A 25 4.52 9.85 -5.42
N HIS A 26 5.66 10.46 -5.70
CA HIS A 26 6.81 9.75 -6.26
C HIS A 26 7.38 8.68 -5.30
N ALA A 27 7.11 8.79 -3.99
CA ALA A 27 7.36 7.72 -3.02
C ALA A 27 6.61 6.41 -3.32
N HIS A 28 5.54 6.46 -4.13
CA HIS A 28 4.82 5.29 -4.62
C HIS A 28 5.76 4.26 -5.25
N TYR A 29 6.69 4.69 -6.09
CA TYR A 29 7.62 3.81 -6.80
C TYR A 29 8.62 3.16 -5.83
N GLY A 30 9.07 3.91 -4.83
CA GLY A 30 9.95 3.36 -3.79
C GLY A 30 9.24 2.32 -2.92
N ALA A 31 8.00 2.59 -2.53
CA ALA A 31 7.15 1.64 -1.82
C ALA A 31 6.88 0.37 -2.64
N ALA A 32 6.63 0.51 -3.94
CA ALA A 32 6.43 -0.62 -4.85
C ALA A 32 7.69 -1.50 -4.98
N ALA A 33 8.88 -0.90 -5.04
CA ALA A 33 10.14 -1.65 -5.10
C ALA A 33 10.39 -2.47 -3.83
N ILE A 34 10.09 -1.88 -2.67
CA ILE A 34 10.17 -2.59 -1.38
C ILE A 34 9.14 -3.74 -1.33
N ALA A 35 7.89 -3.47 -1.72
CA ALA A 35 6.84 -4.49 -1.76
C ALA A 35 7.19 -5.65 -2.70
N SER A 36 7.81 -5.36 -3.86
CA SER A 36 8.28 -6.38 -4.80
C SER A 36 9.31 -7.32 -4.16
N TYR A 37 10.31 -6.76 -3.45
CA TYR A 37 11.32 -7.54 -2.73
C TYR A 37 10.67 -8.51 -1.74
N PHE A 38 9.80 -8.01 -0.87
CA PHE A 38 9.18 -8.85 0.15
C PHE A 38 8.14 -9.81 -0.42
N PHE A 39 7.43 -9.46 -1.50
CA PHE A 39 6.56 -10.40 -2.17
C PHE A 39 7.34 -11.61 -2.68
N MET A 40 8.47 -11.40 -3.35
CA MET A 40 9.35 -12.50 -3.81
C MET A 40 9.84 -13.35 -2.65
N LYS A 41 10.32 -12.69 -1.57
CA LYS A 41 10.85 -13.34 -0.37
C LYS A 41 9.80 -14.18 0.37
N ASP A 42 8.60 -13.64 0.56
CA ASP A 42 7.63 -14.20 1.50
C ASP A 42 6.70 -15.27 0.90
N ASN A 43 6.68 -15.40 -0.44
CA ASN A 43 5.74 -16.25 -1.19
C ASN A 43 6.38 -17.43 -1.91
N ASN A 44 7.65 -17.76 -1.62
CA ASN A 44 8.38 -18.88 -2.24
C ASN A 44 8.27 -18.87 -3.78
N ILE A 45 8.50 -17.69 -4.36
CA ILE A 45 8.38 -17.46 -5.80
C ILE A 45 9.49 -18.23 -6.53
N GLU A 46 9.13 -18.95 -7.60
CA GLU A 46 10.09 -19.66 -8.44
C GLU A 46 11.14 -18.73 -9.02
N GLU A 47 12.37 -19.22 -9.20
CA GLU A 47 13.52 -18.38 -9.58
C GLU A 47 13.31 -17.63 -10.90
N GLU A 48 12.63 -18.24 -11.88
CA GLU A 48 12.30 -17.57 -13.14
C GLU A 48 11.35 -16.38 -12.93
N ILE A 49 10.29 -16.58 -12.14
CA ILE A 49 9.33 -15.53 -11.80
C ILE A 49 10.01 -14.41 -11.04
N ALA A 50 10.84 -14.76 -10.04
CA ALA A 50 11.60 -13.79 -9.26
C ALA A 50 12.57 -12.97 -10.13
N ARG A 51 13.22 -13.59 -11.13
CA ARG A 51 14.06 -12.86 -12.10
C ARG A 51 13.26 -11.87 -12.92
N ASN A 52 12.09 -12.24 -13.42
CA ASN A 52 11.22 -11.36 -14.21
C ASN A 52 10.70 -10.19 -13.36
N MET A 53 10.20 -10.48 -12.15
CA MET A 53 9.81 -9.48 -11.16
C MET A 53 10.93 -8.50 -10.83
N HIS A 54 12.14 -9.01 -10.60
CA HIS A 54 13.32 -8.21 -10.30
C HIS A 54 13.71 -7.31 -11.48
N SER A 55 13.65 -7.82 -12.71
CA SER A 55 13.88 -7.05 -13.93
C SER A 55 12.89 -5.89 -14.06
N HIS A 56 11.61 -6.17 -13.88
CA HIS A 56 10.53 -5.18 -13.89
C HIS A 56 10.72 -4.11 -12.82
N THR A 57 11.08 -4.52 -11.60
CA THR A 57 11.30 -3.60 -10.49
C THR A 57 12.52 -2.71 -10.76
N LYS A 58 13.62 -3.27 -11.28
CA LYS A 58 14.80 -2.49 -11.68
C LYS A 58 14.49 -1.50 -12.79
N MET A 59 13.73 -1.90 -13.79
CA MET A 59 13.29 -0.99 -14.86
C MET A 59 12.48 0.18 -14.30
N MET A 60 11.54 -0.08 -13.39
CA MET A 60 10.78 0.97 -12.68
C MET A 60 11.71 1.92 -11.94
N LEU A 61 12.62 1.38 -11.13
CA LEU A 61 13.55 2.17 -10.34
C LEU A 61 14.46 3.02 -11.23
N ASN A 62 15.00 2.46 -12.31
CA ASN A 62 15.86 3.19 -13.25
C ASN A 62 15.11 4.35 -13.93
N LYS A 63 13.84 4.15 -14.32
CA LYS A 63 13.00 5.19 -14.93
C LYS A 63 12.63 6.30 -13.95
N LYS A 64 12.61 6.01 -12.64
CA LYS A 64 12.13 6.91 -11.58
C LYS A 64 13.24 7.35 -10.62
N ASN A 65 14.49 7.03 -10.95
CA ASN A 65 15.60 7.25 -10.04
C ASN A 65 15.80 8.75 -9.77
N LEU A 66 16.09 9.06 -8.51
CA LEU A 66 16.19 10.41 -7.98
C LEU A 66 17.63 10.60 -7.49
N ASP A 67 18.52 11.00 -8.41
CA ASP A 67 19.98 11.10 -8.27
C ASP A 67 20.67 9.85 -7.67
N GLU A 68 22.01 9.81 -7.73
CA GLU A 68 22.76 8.69 -7.14
C GLU A 68 22.68 8.71 -5.61
N ILE A 69 22.44 7.52 -5.04
CA ILE A 69 22.49 7.28 -3.60
C ILE A 69 23.86 7.74 -3.12
N ILE A 70 23.91 8.77 -2.28
CA ILE A 70 25.15 9.12 -1.57
C ILE A 70 25.47 7.90 -0.72
N ASP A 71 26.45 7.10 -1.15
CA ASP A 71 26.98 5.99 -0.38
C ASP A 71 27.69 6.59 0.84
N SER A 72 26.89 6.84 1.88
CA SER A 72 27.34 7.58 3.04
C SER A 72 28.23 6.67 3.86
N LYS A 73 29.45 7.14 4.15
CA LYS A 73 30.38 6.44 5.05
C LYS A 73 29.81 6.17 6.45
N GLU A 74 28.76 6.90 6.84
CA GLU A 74 28.04 6.73 8.11
C GLU A 74 26.59 6.32 7.86
N GLU A 75 26.34 5.02 7.76
CA GLU A 75 24.98 4.46 7.72
C GLU A 75 24.36 4.44 9.13
N ILE A 76 23.08 4.80 9.20
CA ILE A 76 22.28 4.76 10.42
C ILE A 76 21.79 3.34 10.70
N ASP A 77 21.83 2.94 11.96
CA ASP A 77 21.28 1.68 12.42
C ASP A 77 19.74 1.71 12.48
N PHE A 78 19.14 0.53 12.34
CA PHE A 78 17.69 0.38 12.35
C PHE A 78 17.01 1.02 13.57
N GLN A 79 17.54 0.87 14.80
CA GLN A 79 16.86 1.36 16.01
C GLN A 79 16.80 2.90 16.03
N SER A 80 17.88 3.55 15.60
CA SER A 80 17.95 5.01 15.49
C SER A 80 16.98 5.54 14.43
N ALA A 81 16.90 4.89 13.26
CA ALA A 81 15.96 5.27 12.20
C ALA A 81 14.50 5.02 12.61
N GLU A 82 14.23 3.86 13.21
CA GLU A 82 12.93 3.43 13.71
C GLU A 82 12.33 4.47 14.65
N LYS A 83 13.10 4.90 15.66
CA LYS A 83 12.65 5.90 16.63
C LYS A 83 12.22 7.21 15.97
N LYS A 84 12.95 7.69 14.95
CA LYS A 84 12.63 8.94 14.25
C LYS A 84 11.38 8.83 13.38
N ILE A 85 11.26 7.71 12.65
CA ILE A 85 10.12 7.46 11.75
C ILE A 85 8.83 7.26 12.55
N ILE A 86 8.86 6.44 13.60
CA ILE A 86 7.69 6.20 14.46
C ILE A 86 7.23 7.51 15.12
N LYS A 87 8.16 8.28 15.70
CA LYS A 87 7.82 9.60 16.27
C LYS A 87 7.15 10.54 15.27
N SER A 88 7.53 10.47 14.00
CA SER A 88 6.91 11.29 12.96
C SER A 88 5.51 10.80 12.59
N LEU A 89 5.33 9.47 12.53
CA LEU A 89 4.06 8.83 12.26
C LEU A 89 3.01 9.09 13.35
N GLU A 90 3.44 9.20 14.62
CA GLU A 90 2.56 9.52 15.77
C GLU A 90 1.71 10.78 15.55
N TYR A 91 2.14 11.73 14.71
CA TYR A 91 1.38 12.95 14.41
C TYR A 91 0.31 12.79 13.34
N THR A 92 0.30 11.67 12.61
CA THR A 92 -0.58 11.45 11.45
C THR A 92 -1.35 10.14 11.51
N ILE A 93 -1.00 9.24 12.43
CA ILE A 93 -1.56 7.89 12.50
C ILE A 93 -3.05 7.85 12.88
N ASP A 94 -3.57 8.86 13.57
CA ASP A 94 -4.95 8.82 14.09
C ASP A 94 -6.02 9.26 13.07
N GLU A 95 -5.59 9.79 11.92
CA GLU A 95 -6.48 10.29 10.86
C GLU A 95 -6.23 9.56 9.53
N LEU A 96 -7.28 9.50 8.71
CA LEU A 96 -7.15 8.98 7.35
C LEU A 96 -6.55 10.09 6.50
N HIS A 97 -5.32 9.86 6.02
CA HIS A 97 -4.61 10.78 5.14
C HIS A 97 -4.34 10.09 3.82
N TRP A 98 -4.95 10.60 2.76
CA TRP A 98 -4.81 10.08 1.41
C TRP A 98 -4.83 8.55 1.40
N VAL A 99 -5.93 7.94 1.83
CA VAL A 99 -6.17 6.49 1.82
C VAL A 99 -5.10 5.64 2.54
N GLY A 100 -4.32 6.24 3.44
CA GLY A 100 -3.33 5.56 4.29
C GLY A 100 -1.87 5.65 3.83
N HIS A 101 -1.54 6.51 2.85
CA HIS A 101 -0.19 6.60 2.28
C HIS A 101 0.90 6.91 3.31
N ASN A 102 0.62 7.74 4.33
CA ASN A 102 1.57 8.03 5.42
C ASN A 102 2.00 6.75 6.16
N VAL A 103 1.05 5.86 6.44
CA VAL A 103 1.31 4.60 7.16
C VAL A 103 1.97 3.59 6.24
N ILE A 104 1.54 3.50 4.97
CA ILE A 104 2.14 2.60 3.97
C ILE A 104 3.62 2.94 3.75
N TYR A 105 3.96 4.22 3.57
CA TYR A 105 5.33 4.65 3.36
C TYR A 105 6.19 4.40 4.61
N ALA A 106 5.68 4.75 5.80
CA ALA A 106 6.40 4.48 7.04
C ALA A 106 6.66 2.99 7.25
N ALA A 107 5.64 2.14 7.09
CA ALA A 107 5.73 0.69 7.30
C ALA A 107 6.74 0.03 6.37
N LEU A 108 6.66 0.32 5.07
CA LEU A 108 7.56 -0.28 4.09
C LEU A 108 9.00 0.24 4.26
N SER A 109 9.19 1.52 4.60
CA SER A 109 10.52 2.03 4.93
C SER A 109 11.13 1.32 6.13
N LEU A 110 10.37 1.17 7.23
CA LEU A 110 10.85 0.47 8.42
C LEU A 110 11.14 -1.00 8.13
N LEU A 111 10.27 -1.68 7.39
CA LEU A 111 10.46 -3.08 7.03
C LEU A 111 11.72 -3.28 6.18
N ALA A 112 11.96 -2.40 5.20
CA ALA A 112 13.18 -2.42 4.40
C ALA A 112 14.43 -2.14 5.25
N MET A 113 14.39 -1.16 6.15
CA MET A 113 15.51 -0.86 7.05
C MET A 113 15.77 -2.00 8.03
N LYS A 114 14.73 -2.69 8.52
CA LYS A 114 14.89 -3.89 9.35
C LYS A 114 15.62 -4.99 8.59
N GLU A 115 15.30 -5.19 7.32
CA GLU A 115 15.98 -6.18 6.48
C GLU A 115 17.43 -5.80 6.15
N LEU A 116 17.71 -4.52 5.99
CA LEU A 116 19.05 -4.00 5.72
C LEU A 116 19.93 -3.90 6.99
N GLN A 117 19.33 -3.75 8.17
CA GLN A 117 19.94 -3.46 9.48
C GLN A 117 20.64 -2.09 9.58
N LYS A 118 21.26 -1.63 8.48
CA LYS A 118 21.86 -0.30 8.33
C LYS A 118 21.55 0.26 6.95
N TRP A 119 21.18 1.54 6.87
CA TRP A 119 20.96 2.21 5.61
C TRP A 119 20.89 3.74 5.77
N GLY A 120 21.52 4.46 4.85
CA GLY A 120 21.39 5.91 4.70
C GLY A 120 21.98 6.72 5.86
N ASN A 121 22.11 8.03 5.66
CA ASN A 121 22.58 8.96 6.69
C ASN A 121 21.40 9.71 7.35
N ASN A 122 21.71 10.64 8.26
CA ASN A 122 20.69 11.43 8.96
C ASN A 122 19.75 12.18 8.00
N GLN A 123 20.30 12.74 6.93
CA GLN A 123 19.51 13.46 5.93
C GLN A 123 18.53 12.54 5.20
N ALA A 124 18.91 11.29 4.91
CA ALA A 124 18.01 10.32 4.29
C ALA A 124 16.84 9.97 5.21
N ILE A 125 17.11 9.76 6.51
CA ILE A 125 16.05 9.49 7.49
C ILE A 125 15.16 10.72 7.68
N GLU A 126 15.74 11.93 7.72
CA GLU A 126 14.99 13.19 7.79
C GLU A 126 14.05 13.36 6.59
N GLY A 127 14.50 12.99 5.39
CA GLY A 127 13.65 13.02 4.20
C GLY A 127 12.41 12.12 4.30
N ILE A 128 12.55 10.93 4.90
CA ILE A 128 11.42 10.03 5.16
C ILE A 128 10.50 10.62 6.23
N THR A 129 11.06 11.16 7.32
CA THR A 129 10.25 11.80 8.37
C THR A 129 9.48 13.01 7.84
N ASP A 130 10.12 13.82 7.00
CA ASP A 130 9.51 15.00 6.38
C ASP A 130 8.39 14.62 5.41
N LEU A 131 8.56 13.52 4.68
CA LEU A 131 7.49 12.96 3.84
C LEU A 131 6.30 12.55 4.69
N ILE A 132 6.49 11.80 5.78
CA ILE A 132 5.41 11.37 6.67
C ILE A 132 4.69 12.58 7.28
N LEU A 133 5.44 13.55 7.79
CA LEU A 133 4.88 14.78 8.37
C LEU A 133 4.11 15.63 7.35
N SER A 134 4.42 15.52 6.05
CA SER A 134 3.68 16.27 5.01
C SER A 134 2.22 15.85 4.87
N PHE A 135 1.84 14.68 5.42
CA PHE A 135 0.45 14.23 5.44
C PHE A 135 -0.39 14.89 6.54
N GLN A 136 0.22 15.61 7.49
CA GLN A 136 -0.53 16.33 8.52
C GLN A 136 -1.59 17.25 7.89
N LYS A 137 -2.82 17.16 8.39
CA LYS A 137 -3.97 17.97 7.95
C LYS A 137 -4.35 17.78 6.47
N THR A 138 -3.85 16.74 5.81
CA THR A 138 -4.28 16.40 4.45
C THR A 138 -5.68 15.78 4.45
N ILE A 139 -6.29 15.74 3.26
CA ILE A 139 -7.61 15.12 3.06
C ILE A 139 -7.52 13.59 3.14
N PRO A 140 -8.62 12.89 3.46
CA PRO A 140 -8.64 11.42 3.46
C PRO A 140 -8.44 10.78 2.09
N GLY A 141 -8.60 11.55 1.02
CA GLY A 141 -8.68 11.11 -0.37
C GLY A 141 -9.67 12.00 -1.12
N ARG A 142 -9.69 11.89 -2.45
CA ARG A 142 -10.45 12.83 -3.31
C ARG A 142 -11.54 12.18 -4.16
N SER A 143 -11.53 10.85 -4.27
CA SER A 143 -12.40 10.10 -5.17
C SER A 143 -13.17 9.06 -4.37
N TRP A 144 -14.50 9.15 -4.36
CA TRP A 144 -15.36 8.35 -3.51
C TRP A 144 -16.68 8.01 -4.22
N ILE A 145 -17.20 6.81 -3.95
CA ILE A 145 -18.56 6.43 -4.32
C ILE A 145 -19.44 6.56 -3.07
N GLY A 146 -20.58 7.25 -3.21
CA GLY A 146 -21.61 7.36 -2.17
C GLY A 146 -21.39 8.46 -1.13
N CYS A 147 -20.19 9.01 -1.00
CA CYS A 147 -19.85 10.05 -0.02
C CYS A 147 -18.98 11.15 -0.63
N THR A 148 -19.08 12.37 -0.12
CA THR A 148 -18.16 13.47 -0.39
C THR A 148 -16.92 13.38 0.50
N THR A 149 -15.80 13.99 0.09
CA THR A 149 -14.59 14.11 0.94
C THR A 149 -14.87 14.73 2.30
N LYS A 150 -15.81 15.68 2.38
CA LYS A 150 -16.21 16.32 3.64
C LYS A 150 -16.88 15.31 4.58
N GLU A 151 -17.79 14.50 4.06
CA GLU A 151 -18.45 13.44 4.83
C GLU A 151 -17.44 12.39 5.30
N VAL A 152 -16.50 11.96 4.44
CA VAL A 152 -15.42 11.04 4.84
C VAL A 152 -14.57 11.61 5.97
N LYS A 153 -14.22 12.90 5.91
CA LYS A 153 -13.43 13.56 6.97
C LYS A 153 -14.19 13.59 8.30
N GLN A 154 -15.49 13.87 8.26
CA GLN A 154 -16.37 13.99 9.43
C GLN A 154 -16.87 12.63 9.96
N LEU A 155 -16.68 11.55 9.20
CA LEU A 155 -17.11 10.21 9.57
C LEU A 155 -16.52 9.82 10.93
N SER A 156 -17.41 9.56 11.87
CA SER A 156 -17.05 9.11 13.22
C SER A 156 -17.31 7.62 13.33
N ILE A 157 -16.25 6.86 13.56
CA ILE A 157 -16.33 5.43 13.85
C ILE A 157 -16.53 5.27 15.35
N TYR A 158 -17.72 4.82 15.74
CA TYR A 158 -18.10 4.41 17.11
C TYR A 158 -18.38 2.91 17.14
N ASP A 159 -17.53 2.14 16.46
CA ASP A 159 -17.78 0.71 16.21
C ASP A 159 -17.08 -0.15 17.27
N GLU A 160 -17.84 -1.08 17.85
CA GLU A 160 -17.33 -2.10 18.76
C GLU A 160 -16.26 -2.96 18.07
N ILE A 161 -16.30 -3.07 16.74
CA ILE A 161 -15.35 -3.87 15.96
C ILE A 161 -13.90 -3.43 16.19
N GLN A 162 -13.64 -2.15 16.48
CA GLN A 162 -12.28 -1.69 16.77
C GLN A 162 -11.67 -2.46 17.94
N SER A 163 -12.49 -2.80 18.95
CA SER A 163 -12.05 -3.55 20.12
C SER A 163 -11.80 -5.04 19.84
N GLU A 164 -12.29 -5.56 18.71
CA GLU A 164 -12.11 -6.93 18.27
C GLU A 164 -10.82 -7.12 17.44
N LEU A 165 -10.35 -6.06 16.77
CA LEU A 165 -9.16 -6.07 15.92
C LEU A 165 -7.89 -5.85 16.75
N ARG A 166 -7.49 -6.86 17.53
CA ARG A 166 -6.36 -6.77 18.48
C ARG A 166 -5.02 -7.24 17.94
N ASN A 167 -5.03 -8.02 16.86
CA ASN A 167 -3.82 -8.59 16.26
C ASN A 167 -3.94 -8.72 14.73
N PRO A 168 -2.81 -8.95 14.02
CA PRO A 168 -2.79 -9.05 12.56
C PRO A 168 -3.69 -10.12 11.96
N LYS A 169 -3.86 -11.27 12.65
CA LYS A 169 -4.72 -12.34 12.15
C LYS A 169 -6.19 -11.91 12.13
N GLN A 170 -6.66 -11.25 13.19
CA GLN A 170 -8.01 -10.70 13.25
C GLN A 170 -8.21 -9.61 12.18
N LEU A 171 -7.24 -8.71 12.02
CA LEU A 171 -7.30 -7.68 11.00
C LEU A 171 -7.38 -8.26 9.58
N SER A 172 -6.54 -9.25 9.26
CA SER A 172 -6.57 -9.90 7.95
C SER A 172 -7.89 -10.60 7.66
N LYS A 173 -8.46 -11.31 8.64
CA LYS A 173 -9.79 -11.94 8.49
C LYS A 173 -10.87 -10.90 8.19
N PHE A 174 -10.88 -9.81 8.95
CA PHE A 174 -11.81 -8.72 8.75
C PHE A 174 -11.69 -8.12 7.35
N ILE A 175 -10.49 -7.78 6.91
CA ILE A 175 -10.25 -7.15 5.60
C ILE A 175 -10.58 -8.08 4.44
N LEU A 176 -10.26 -9.37 4.54
CA LEU A 176 -10.62 -10.35 3.52
C LEU A 176 -12.12 -10.57 3.46
N ASN A 177 -12.81 -10.56 4.60
CA ASN A 177 -14.27 -10.55 4.63
C ASN A 177 -14.86 -9.27 4.03
N GLU A 178 -14.23 -8.10 4.21
CA GLU A 178 -14.67 -6.87 3.54
C GLU A 178 -14.48 -6.97 2.01
N LEU A 179 -13.39 -7.58 1.55
CA LEU A 179 -13.11 -7.81 0.13
C LEU A 179 -14.09 -8.80 -0.51
N SER A 180 -14.51 -9.86 0.17
CA SER A 180 -15.42 -10.87 -0.41
C SER A 180 -16.81 -10.34 -0.74
N GLU A 181 -17.20 -9.20 -0.14
CA GLU A 181 -18.53 -8.62 -0.31
C GLU A 181 -18.71 -7.80 -1.59
N PHE A 182 -17.63 -7.49 -2.32
CA PHE A 182 -17.73 -6.75 -3.58
C PHE A 182 -18.23 -7.66 -4.71
N LYS A 183 -19.39 -7.29 -5.29
CA LYS A 183 -19.99 -8.00 -6.43
C LYS A 183 -19.45 -7.56 -7.78
N VAL A 184 -19.19 -6.26 -7.91
CA VAL A 184 -18.66 -5.62 -9.13
C VAL A 184 -17.52 -4.71 -8.69
N ILE A 185 -16.43 -4.71 -9.43
CA ILE A 185 -15.28 -3.83 -9.19
C ILE A 185 -15.05 -3.00 -10.45
N TYR A 186 -14.92 -1.69 -10.28
CA TYR A 186 -14.73 -0.73 -11.37
C TYR A 186 -13.29 -0.25 -11.42
N ARG A 187 -12.75 -0.10 -12.63
CA ARG A 187 -11.44 0.51 -12.88
C ARG A 187 -11.55 2.03 -12.71
N ALA A 188 -11.44 2.46 -11.47
CA ALA A 188 -11.56 3.85 -11.04
C ALA A 188 -10.72 4.13 -9.78
N GLU A 189 -10.25 5.38 -9.60
CA GLU A 189 -9.57 5.84 -8.37
C GLU A 189 -10.50 5.68 -7.16
N SER A 190 -11.80 5.95 -7.33
CA SER A 190 -12.86 5.81 -6.34
C SER A 190 -13.29 4.38 -6.05
N HIS A 191 -12.72 3.36 -6.71
CA HIS A 191 -13.15 1.97 -6.50
C HIS A 191 -12.00 0.97 -6.39
N HIS A 192 -11.55 0.31 -7.47
CA HIS A 192 -10.53 -0.73 -7.36
C HIS A 192 -9.25 -0.25 -6.64
N ASP A 193 -8.90 1.03 -6.82
CA ASP A 193 -7.74 1.64 -6.20
C ASP A 193 -7.95 1.80 -4.68
N LEU A 194 -9.12 2.28 -4.25
CA LEU A 194 -9.50 2.28 -2.83
C LEU A 194 -9.52 0.87 -2.21
N ILE A 195 -10.01 -0.14 -2.94
CA ILE A 195 -10.01 -1.53 -2.47
C ILE A 195 -8.57 -2.04 -2.30
N GLY A 196 -7.69 -1.74 -3.26
CA GLY A 196 -6.26 -2.02 -3.14
C GLY A 196 -5.60 -1.25 -1.99
N HIS A 197 -6.04 -0.02 -1.71
CA HIS A 197 -5.60 0.76 -0.57
C HIS A 197 -6.12 0.24 0.77
N MET A 198 -7.31 -0.34 0.82
CA MET A 198 -7.78 -1.07 1.99
C MET A 198 -6.84 -2.25 2.32
N LEU A 199 -6.40 -3.00 1.31
CA LEU A 199 -5.43 -4.09 1.47
C LEU A 199 -4.05 -3.55 1.91
N THR A 200 -3.50 -2.55 1.21
CA THR A 200 -2.15 -2.06 1.51
C THR A 200 -2.06 -1.31 2.83
N PHE A 201 -3.08 -0.53 3.20
CA PHE A 201 -3.09 0.19 4.47
C PHE A 201 -3.24 -0.78 5.65
N SER A 202 -4.14 -1.75 5.56
CA SER A 202 -4.28 -2.75 6.62
C SER A 202 -3.05 -3.65 6.76
N HIS A 203 -2.40 -3.99 5.66
CA HIS A 203 -1.10 -4.66 5.69
C HIS A 203 0.00 -3.78 6.31
N ALA A 204 0.05 -2.49 6.01
CA ALA A 204 0.99 -1.57 6.64
C ALA A 204 0.81 -1.51 8.17
N ILE A 205 -0.43 -1.57 8.64
CA ILE A 205 -0.75 -1.69 10.06
C ILE A 205 -0.25 -3.03 10.63
N ASN A 206 -0.45 -4.15 9.93
CA ASN A 206 0.13 -5.45 10.33
C ASN A 206 1.66 -5.40 10.47
N ILE A 207 2.35 -4.77 9.51
CA ILE A 207 3.80 -4.57 9.57
C ILE A 207 4.20 -3.83 10.84
N MET A 208 3.49 -2.77 11.23
CA MET A 208 3.77 -2.04 12.48
C MET A 208 3.66 -2.95 13.70
N TYR A 209 2.65 -3.80 13.76
CA TYR A 209 2.50 -4.78 14.84
C TYR A 209 3.66 -5.78 14.87
N ASP A 210 4.04 -6.32 13.71
CA ASP A 210 5.10 -7.32 13.59
C ASP A 210 6.48 -6.74 13.94
N LEU A 211 6.69 -5.44 13.70
CA LEU A 211 7.87 -4.69 14.15
C LEU A 211 7.84 -4.34 15.64
N GLY A 212 6.74 -4.62 16.35
CA GLY A 212 6.59 -4.42 17.80
C GLY A 212 5.80 -3.17 18.21
N HIS A 213 5.36 -2.34 17.26
CA HIS A 213 4.63 -1.09 17.50
C HIS A 213 3.12 -1.32 17.65
N LYS A 214 2.74 -2.04 18.71
CA LYS A 214 1.35 -2.43 18.98
C LYS A 214 0.42 -1.23 19.20
N ASP A 215 0.93 -0.14 19.77
CA ASP A 215 0.19 1.10 19.98
C ASP A 215 -0.12 1.78 18.63
N VAL A 216 0.87 1.86 17.73
CA VAL A 216 0.70 2.37 16.35
C VAL A 216 -0.29 1.49 15.59
N PHE A 217 -0.22 0.17 15.74
CA PHE A 217 -1.21 -0.76 15.18
C PHE A 217 -2.63 -0.38 15.63
N GLN A 218 -2.85 -0.25 16.94
CA GLN A 218 -4.17 0.05 17.50
C GLN A 218 -4.70 1.42 17.06
N ARG A 219 -3.83 2.43 17.01
CA ARG A 219 -4.18 3.78 16.54
C ARG A 219 -4.56 3.80 15.06
N GLY A 220 -3.86 3.01 14.23
CA GLY A 220 -4.13 2.88 12.80
C GLY A 220 -5.46 2.19 12.45
N ILE A 221 -6.05 1.40 13.35
CA ILE A 221 -7.32 0.71 13.08
C ILE A 221 -8.45 1.70 12.77
N ARG A 222 -8.57 2.79 13.53
CA ARG A 222 -9.67 3.74 13.38
C ARG A 222 -9.70 4.43 12.00
N PRO A 223 -8.61 5.02 11.48
CA PRO A 223 -8.62 5.60 10.13
C PRO A 223 -8.75 4.54 9.03
N LEU A 224 -8.24 3.32 9.22
CA LEU A 224 -8.51 2.22 8.30
C LEU A 224 -10.01 1.90 8.23
N LEU A 225 -10.70 1.82 9.38
CA LEU A 225 -12.14 1.59 9.42
C LEU A 225 -12.94 2.69 8.70
N LYS A 226 -12.47 3.94 8.71
CA LYS A 226 -13.09 5.00 7.88
C LYS A 226 -13.05 4.66 6.39
N LEU A 227 -11.90 4.22 5.88
CA LEU A 227 -11.77 3.80 4.47
C LEU A 227 -12.71 2.62 4.16
N VAL A 228 -12.71 1.60 5.01
CA VAL A 228 -13.58 0.42 4.88
C VAL A 228 -15.05 0.82 4.85
N TYR A 229 -15.47 1.70 5.74
CA TYR A 229 -16.86 2.13 5.87
C TYR A 229 -17.35 2.89 4.63
N VAL A 230 -16.52 3.76 4.06
CA VAL A 230 -16.87 4.46 2.81
C VAL A 230 -16.99 3.46 1.67
N LEU A 231 -16.05 2.50 1.58
CA LEU A 231 -16.08 1.42 0.60
C LEU A 231 -17.34 0.53 0.68
N ARG A 232 -17.98 0.40 1.86
CA ARG A 232 -19.24 -0.34 1.99
C ARG A 232 -20.37 0.24 1.15
N ALA A 233 -20.32 1.53 0.79
CA ALA A 233 -21.29 2.15 -0.11
C ALA A 233 -21.31 1.51 -1.51
N SER A 234 -20.21 0.87 -1.94
CA SER A 234 -20.10 0.27 -3.28
C SER A 234 -20.18 -1.27 -3.31
N LYS A 235 -20.13 -1.97 -2.17
CA LYS A 235 -20.13 -3.44 -2.10
C LYS A 235 -21.25 -4.11 -2.90
N LYS A 236 -22.46 -3.55 -2.80
CA LYS A 236 -23.68 -4.12 -3.40
C LYS A 236 -24.06 -3.46 -4.73
N LEU A 237 -23.16 -2.70 -5.35
CA LEU A 237 -23.40 -2.19 -6.70
C LEU A 237 -23.62 -3.35 -7.67
N MET A 238 -24.61 -3.18 -8.53
CA MET A 238 -24.91 -4.10 -9.62
C MET A 238 -24.61 -3.41 -10.94
N LEU A 239 -24.38 -4.18 -12.00
CA LEU A 239 -24.23 -3.61 -13.34
C LEU A 239 -25.43 -2.71 -13.67
N ASN A 240 -25.14 -1.56 -14.28
CA ASN A 240 -26.12 -0.53 -14.67
C ASN A 240 -26.88 0.15 -13.51
N THR A 241 -26.44 0.00 -12.26
CA THR A 241 -26.97 0.83 -11.17
C THR A 241 -26.43 2.26 -11.24
N LYS A 242 -27.25 3.24 -10.87
CA LYS A 242 -26.84 4.64 -10.79
C LYS A 242 -25.76 4.80 -9.72
N ILE A 243 -24.57 5.22 -10.12
CA ILE A 243 -23.43 5.46 -9.22
C ILE A 243 -23.47 6.92 -8.75
N ASN A 244 -23.52 7.13 -7.43
CA ASN A 244 -23.32 8.44 -6.82
C ASN A 244 -21.82 8.73 -6.70
N LEU A 245 -21.21 9.24 -7.77
CA LEU A 245 -19.77 9.46 -7.85
C LEU A 245 -19.38 10.88 -7.38
N HIS A 246 -18.45 10.95 -6.43
CA HIS A 246 -17.82 12.18 -5.95
C HIS A 246 -16.32 12.08 -6.20
N SER A 247 -15.88 12.47 -7.40
CA SER A 247 -14.47 12.44 -7.79
C SER A 247 -14.14 13.56 -8.75
N PRO A 248 -12.95 14.19 -8.63
CA PRO A 248 -12.42 15.11 -9.63
C PRO A 248 -11.71 14.40 -10.80
N ILE A 249 -11.50 13.08 -10.72
CA ILE A 249 -10.72 12.29 -11.69
C ILE A 249 -11.58 11.27 -12.43
N ASP A 250 -12.44 10.56 -11.70
CA ASP A 250 -13.30 9.54 -12.29
C ASP A 250 -14.53 10.20 -12.94
N HIS A 251 -14.93 9.66 -14.09
CA HIS A 251 -16.10 10.11 -14.83
C HIS A 251 -17.03 8.95 -15.14
N LEU A 252 -18.34 9.21 -15.12
CA LEU A 252 -19.34 8.22 -15.49
C LEU A 252 -19.45 8.08 -17.02
N PRO A 253 -19.76 6.88 -17.54
CA PRO A 253 -19.92 5.62 -16.81
C PRO A 253 -18.56 5.05 -16.36
N LEU A 254 -18.50 4.50 -15.14
CA LEU A 254 -17.32 3.78 -14.69
C LEU A 254 -17.15 2.48 -15.50
N ILE A 255 -15.91 2.18 -15.86
CA ILE A 255 -15.56 0.98 -16.63
C ILE A 255 -15.36 -0.18 -15.66
N GLU A 256 -16.00 -1.32 -15.91
CA GLU A 256 -15.79 -2.52 -15.10
C GLU A 256 -14.32 -2.97 -15.21
N SER A 257 -13.73 -3.36 -14.09
CA SER A 257 -12.39 -3.90 -14.09
C SER A 257 -12.36 -5.23 -14.86
N LYS A 258 -11.27 -5.48 -15.57
CA LYS A 258 -11.11 -6.76 -16.27
C LYS A 258 -10.60 -7.80 -15.29
N ARG A 259 -11.16 -9.00 -15.36
CA ARG A 259 -10.69 -10.13 -14.58
C ARG A 259 -9.27 -10.51 -14.98
N ALA A 260 -8.36 -10.54 -14.02
CA ALA A 260 -7.03 -11.13 -14.22
C ALA A 260 -7.12 -12.64 -14.41
N HIS A 261 -6.60 -13.15 -15.54
CA HIS A 261 -6.57 -14.59 -15.81
C HIS A 261 -5.36 -15.29 -15.19
N VAL A 262 -4.25 -14.56 -15.05
CA VAL A 262 -3.01 -15.01 -14.43
C VAL A 262 -2.77 -14.22 -13.14
N LEU A 263 -2.10 -14.82 -12.17
CA LEU A 263 -1.78 -14.20 -10.89
C LEU A 263 -0.30 -13.79 -10.80
N PRO A 264 0.04 -12.84 -9.91
CA PRO A 264 1.42 -12.43 -9.64
C PRO A 264 2.36 -13.57 -9.20
N THR A 265 1.82 -14.71 -8.77
CA THR A 265 2.59 -15.92 -8.45
C THR A 265 2.86 -16.81 -9.67
N GLU A 266 2.40 -16.43 -10.86
CA GLU A 266 2.52 -17.18 -12.10
C GLU A 266 3.45 -16.43 -13.08
N ASN A 267 4.37 -17.13 -13.75
CA ASN A 267 5.34 -16.49 -14.64
C ASN A 267 4.69 -15.69 -15.78
N GLN A 268 3.60 -16.21 -16.33
CA GLN A 268 2.87 -15.59 -17.43
C GLN A 268 2.38 -14.18 -17.08
N PHE A 269 2.11 -13.90 -15.80
CA PHE A 269 1.73 -12.56 -15.34
C PHE A 269 2.85 -11.54 -15.58
N TRP A 270 4.11 -11.94 -15.50
CA TRP A 270 5.28 -11.08 -15.62
C TRP A 270 5.88 -11.03 -17.03
N LEU A 271 5.28 -11.73 -18.00
CA LEU A 271 5.68 -11.61 -19.42
C LEU A 271 5.10 -10.37 -20.09
N LYS A 272 4.14 -9.68 -19.46
CA LYS A 272 3.57 -8.43 -19.94
C LYS A 272 4.50 -7.25 -19.65
N ASP A 273 4.60 -6.31 -20.58
CA ASP A 273 5.27 -5.04 -20.31
C ASP A 273 4.40 -4.13 -19.44
N TYR A 274 4.79 -3.96 -18.17
CA TYR A 274 4.12 -3.05 -17.25
C TYR A 274 4.65 -1.62 -17.29
N SER A 275 5.72 -1.34 -18.05
CA SER A 275 6.34 -0.01 -18.12
C SER A 275 5.43 1.06 -18.71
N GLU A 276 4.44 0.66 -19.48
CA GLU A 276 3.38 1.50 -20.06
C GLU A 276 2.36 1.97 -19.00
N PHE A 277 2.25 1.27 -17.86
CA PHE A 277 1.23 1.52 -16.84
C PHE A 277 1.71 2.42 -15.69
N ASP A 278 2.73 3.27 -15.93
CA ASP A 278 3.44 4.17 -15.00
C ASP A 278 3.02 4.07 -13.51
N TRP A 279 1.95 4.77 -13.11
CA TRP A 279 1.42 4.78 -11.74
C TRP A 279 0.86 3.43 -11.28
N ASP A 280 0.05 2.79 -12.12
CA ASP A 280 -0.58 1.50 -11.83
C ASP A 280 0.44 0.35 -11.74
N PHE A 281 1.64 0.51 -12.32
CA PHE A 281 2.70 -0.48 -12.21
C PHE A 281 3.11 -0.72 -10.76
N GLY A 282 3.21 0.34 -9.94
CA GLY A 282 3.56 0.17 -8.55
C GLY A 282 2.43 -0.45 -7.72
N HIS A 283 1.17 -0.30 -8.14
CA HIS A 283 0.03 -0.98 -7.52
C HIS A 283 0.10 -2.50 -7.70
N VAL A 284 0.57 -2.99 -8.84
CA VAL A 284 0.74 -4.43 -9.09
C VAL A 284 1.55 -5.08 -7.95
N PHE A 285 2.68 -4.49 -7.55
CA PHE A 285 3.50 -5.05 -6.47
C PHE A 285 2.84 -4.89 -5.08
N LYS A 286 2.38 -3.68 -4.75
CA LYS A 286 1.85 -3.37 -3.41
C LYS A 286 0.57 -4.13 -3.10
N PHE A 287 -0.38 -4.20 -4.06
CA PHE A 287 -1.65 -4.89 -3.88
C PHE A 287 -1.43 -6.40 -3.78
N SER A 288 -0.53 -6.95 -4.59
CA SER A 288 -0.15 -8.36 -4.53
C SER A 288 0.51 -8.71 -3.20
N TYR A 289 1.52 -7.95 -2.78
CA TYR A 289 2.17 -8.21 -1.50
C TYR A 289 1.18 -8.21 -0.34
N SER A 290 0.29 -7.22 -0.33
CA SER A 290 -0.68 -7.06 0.76
C SER A 290 -1.76 -8.13 0.76
N TYR A 291 -2.32 -8.47 -0.41
CA TYR A 291 -3.31 -9.54 -0.50
C TYR A 291 -2.74 -10.88 -0.02
N PHE A 292 -1.54 -11.24 -0.48
CA PHE A 292 -0.95 -12.52 -0.12
C PHE A 292 -0.46 -12.56 1.35
N ASP A 293 -0.04 -11.44 1.95
CA ASP A 293 0.15 -11.37 3.41
C ASP A 293 -1.15 -11.69 4.16
N HIS A 294 -2.26 -11.03 3.79
CA HIS A 294 -3.54 -11.30 4.45
C HIS A 294 -3.96 -12.75 4.31
N ILE A 295 -3.80 -13.35 3.11
CA ILE A 295 -4.07 -14.77 2.88
C ILE A 295 -3.18 -15.66 3.74
N LYS A 296 -1.89 -15.35 3.91
CA LYS A 296 -0.98 -16.13 4.78
C LYS A 296 -1.46 -16.14 6.23
N ARG A 297 -2.08 -15.05 6.70
CA ARG A 297 -2.62 -14.92 8.06
C ARG A 297 -4.01 -15.54 8.24
N ALA A 298 -4.81 -15.59 7.17
CA ALA A 298 -6.14 -16.20 7.14
C ALA A 298 -6.36 -17.06 5.88
N PRO A 299 -5.69 -18.23 5.77
CA PRO A 299 -5.68 -19.04 4.56
C PRO A 299 -7.07 -19.52 4.10
N GLU A 300 -8.02 -19.66 5.04
CA GLU A 300 -9.39 -20.08 4.78
C GLU A 300 -10.14 -19.14 3.81
N TYR A 301 -9.70 -17.88 3.66
CA TYR A 301 -10.32 -16.91 2.76
C TYR A 301 -9.80 -16.99 1.32
N LYS A 302 -8.74 -17.76 1.02
CA LYS A 302 -8.16 -17.80 -0.33
C LYS A 302 -9.19 -18.19 -1.40
N GLY A 303 -10.00 -19.21 -1.13
CA GLY A 303 -11.06 -19.64 -2.05
C GLY A 303 -12.25 -18.68 -2.13
N ILE A 304 -12.36 -17.75 -1.17
CA ILE A 304 -13.48 -16.80 -1.04
C ILE A 304 -13.15 -15.50 -1.76
N THR A 305 -11.92 -15.00 -1.65
CA THR A 305 -11.55 -13.65 -2.09
C THR A 305 -10.72 -13.59 -3.36
N LEU A 306 -10.20 -14.73 -3.83
CA LEU A 306 -9.30 -14.74 -5.00
C LEU A 306 -9.97 -14.18 -6.24
N GLU A 307 -11.26 -14.44 -6.41
CA GLU A 307 -12.00 -13.93 -7.56
C GLU A 307 -12.10 -12.41 -7.52
N GLN A 308 -12.50 -11.80 -6.40
CA GLN A 308 -12.51 -10.34 -6.24
C GLN A 308 -11.12 -9.75 -6.43
N PHE A 309 -10.08 -10.40 -5.88
CA PHE A 309 -8.71 -9.93 -6.03
C PHE A 309 -8.27 -9.86 -7.50
N ARG A 310 -8.70 -10.81 -8.34
CA ARG A 310 -8.42 -10.78 -9.79
C ARG A 310 -8.98 -9.54 -10.50
N TYR A 311 -10.00 -8.88 -9.94
CA TYR A 311 -10.52 -7.61 -10.46
C TYR A 311 -9.87 -6.38 -9.82
N VAL A 312 -9.12 -6.53 -8.74
CA VAL A 312 -8.36 -5.45 -8.09
C VAL A 312 -7.03 -5.24 -8.79
N ILE A 313 -6.34 -6.32 -9.14
CA ILE A 313 -5.03 -6.24 -9.79
C ILE A 313 -5.14 -6.02 -11.30
N HIS A 314 -4.15 -5.32 -11.83
CA HIS A 314 -3.96 -5.22 -13.26
C HIS A 314 -3.22 -6.46 -13.77
N SER A 315 -3.77 -7.14 -14.78
CA SER A 315 -3.10 -8.21 -15.53
C SER A 315 -3.04 -7.87 -17.00
#